data_AF-A0A1I8N3H9-F1
#
_entry.id   AF-A0A1I8N3H9-F1
#
_cell.length_a   1.000
_cell.length_b   1.000
_cell.length_c   1.000
_cell.angle_alpha   90.00
_cell.angle_beta   90.00
_cell.angle_gamma   90.00
#
_symmetry.space_group_name_H-M   'P 1'
#
loop_
_entity.id
_entity.type
_entity.pdbx_description
1 polymer ?
#
loop_
_entity_poly.entity_id
_entity_poly.type
_entity_poly.pdbx_seq_one_letter_code
_entity_poly.pdbx_strand_id
1 'polypeptide(L)'
;MNKLSFVFLICAIAMISADRPDWYPEDEAAVEAKCREENNVSAETVTKTWANEVEDTPELRKFLLCLSENKHLYHADTGFKADRLQYVLKEKSKLNCKDDFVEGCVNAAKDVKPDEALVFDVTKCVVAGAKEHCENVE
;
A
#
# COMPACT_ATOMS: atom_id res chain seq x y z
N MET A 1 -22.47 33.61 29.64
CA MET A 1 -21.20 32.99 29.14
C MET A 1 -21.24 31.53 29.53
N ASN A 2 -21.05 30.58 28.58
CA ASN A 2 -20.70 29.14 28.78
C ASN A 2 -21.23 28.20 27.68
N LYS A 3 -22.12 28.63 26.76
CA LYS A 3 -22.60 27.76 25.67
C LYS A 3 -21.70 27.73 24.44
N LEU A 4 -20.94 28.80 24.16
CA LEU A 4 -20.02 28.83 23.01
C LEU A 4 -18.79 27.93 23.21
N SER A 5 -18.28 27.77 24.44
CA SER A 5 -17.07 26.97 24.71
C SER A 5 -17.28 25.46 24.52
N PHE A 6 -18.49 24.94 24.73
CA PHE A 6 -18.78 23.52 24.51
C PHE A 6 -18.82 23.14 23.02
N VAL A 7 -19.25 24.06 22.15
CA VAL A 7 -19.32 23.83 20.69
C VAL A 7 -17.91 23.74 20.09
N PHE A 8 -16.98 24.60 20.51
CA PHE A 8 -15.59 24.53 20.07
C PHE A 8 -14.87 23.25 20.53
N LEU A 9 -15.22 22.72 21.70
CA LEU A 9 -14.63 21.48 22.21
C LEU A 9 -15.10 20.25 21.41
N ILE A 10 -16.36 20.22 20.95
CA ILE A 10 -16.91 19.12 20.14
C ILE A 10 -16.36 19.16 18.71
N CYS A 11 -16.20 20.35 18.11
CA CYS A 11 -15.58 20.49 16.78
C CYS A 11 -14.09 20.10 16.79
N ALA A 12 -13.37 20.32 17.91
CA ALA A 12 -11.96 19.93 18.02
C ALA A 12 -11.75 18.41 18.09
N ILE A 13 -12.70 17.65 18.65
CA ILE A 13 -12.61 16.18 18.74
C ILE A 13 -12.93 15.51 17.39
N ALA A 14 -13.80 16.13 16.56
CA ALA A 14 -14.15 15.61 15.24
C ALA A 14 -13.05 15.76 14.17
N MET A 15 -11.99 16.55 14.44
CA MET A 15 -10.92 16.82 13.46
C MET A 15 -9.69 15.90 13.59
N ILE A 16 -9.69 14.91 14.49
CA ILE A 16 -8.52 14.05 14.74
C ILE A 16 -8.61 12.69 14.03
N SER A 17 -9.76 12.32 13.49
CA SER A 17 -9.89 11.11 12.67
C SER A 17 -9.61 11.45 11.21
N ALA A 18 -8.37 11.29 10.75
CA ALA A 18 -8.18 10.98 9.34
C ALA A 18 -8.78 9.58 9.14
N ASP A 19 -10.06 9.52 8.76
CA ASP A 19 -10.80 8.26 8.68
C ASP A 19 -10.08 7.32 7.70
N ARG A 20 -9.49 6.26 8.26
CA ARG A 20 -8.99 5.12 7.49
C ARG A 20 -10.17 4.58 6.67
N PRO A 21 -10.01 4.34 5.37
CA PRO A 21 -11.13 3.89 4.56
C PRO A 21 -11.53 2.47 4.95
N ASP A 22 -12.83 2.16 4.89
CA ASP A 22 -13.41 0.88 5.32
C ASP A 22 -12.80 -0.37 4.66
N TRP A 23 -12.18 -0.20 3.49
CA TRP A 23 -11.52 -1.29 2.78
C TRP A 23 -10.10 -1.56 3.29
N TYR A 24 -9.48 -0.66 4.06
CA TYR A 24 -8.11 -0.85 4.54
C TYR A 24 -8.10 -1.65 5.85
N PRO A 25 -7.19 -2.62 6.04
CA PRO A 25 -7.20 -3.47 7.22
C PRO A 25 -7.09 -2.70 8.54
N GLU A 26 -7.83 -3.15 9.55
CA GLU A 26 -7.74 -2.60 10.91
C GLU A 26 -6.35 -2.85 11.54
N ASP A 27 -5.84 -4.07 11.39
CA ASP A 27 -4.54 -4.50 11.88
C ASP A 27 -3.60 -4.88 10.73
N GLU A 28 -2.95 -3.86 10.16
CA GLU A 28 -1.98 -4.04 9.09
C GLU A 28 -0.79 -4.93 9.50
N ALA A 29 -0.36 -4.81 10.76
CA ALA A 29 0.79 -5.56 11.26
C ALA A 29 0.47 -7.07 11.35
N ALA A 30 -0.75 -7.42 11.77
CA ALA A 30 -1.21 -8.81 11.75
C ALA A 30 -1.30 -9.38 10.33
N VAL A 31 -1.81 -8.59 9.37
CA VAL A 31 -1.84 -8.99 7.95
C VAL A 31 -0.42 -9.25 7.42
N GLU A 32 0.52 -8.34 7.70
CA GLU A 32 1.91 -8.48 7.26
C GLU A 32 2.58 -9.70 7.90
N ALA A 33 2.40 -9.90 9.21
CA ALA A 33 2.94 -11.05 9.92
C ALA A 33 2.41 -12.38 9.36
N LYS A 34 1.09 -12.46 9.11
CA LYS A 34 0.45 -13.63 8.51
C LYS A 34 1.02 -13.92 7.12
N CYS A 35 1.02 -12.94 6.21
CA CYS A 35 1.53 -13.13 4.86
C CYS A 35 3.01 -13.53 4.85
N ARG A 36 3.80 -12.97 5.78
CA ARG A 36 5.21 -13.32 5.93
C ARG A 36 5.40 -14.78 6.34
N GLU A 37 4.62 -15.24 7.33
CA GLU A 37 4.66 -16.63 7.82
C GLU A 37 4.23 -17.61 6.73
N GLU A 38 3.11 -17.36 6.04
CA GLU A 38 2.58 -18.22 4.98
C GLU A 38 3.54 -18.38 3.79
N ASN A 39 4.37 -17.36 3.54
CA ASN A 39 5.28 -17.32 2.39
C ASN A 39 6.76 -17.49 2.76
N ASN A 40 7.08 -17.81 4.01
CA ASN A 40 8.46 -18.01 4.50
C ASN A 40 9.41 -16.83 4.21
N VAL A 41 8.89 -15.60 4.24
CA VAL A 41 9.71 -14.40 4.02
C VAL A 41 10.35 -13.98 5.35
N SER A 42 11.63 -13.61 5.34
CA SER A 42 12.28 -13.14 6.56
C SER A 42 11.90 -11.68 6.89
N ALA A 43 11.95 -11.29 8.16
CA ALA A 43 11.76 -9.89 8.55
C ALA A 43 12.81 -8.95 7.91
N GLU A 44 14.02 -9.45 7.66
CA GLU A 44 15.07 -8.71 6.95
C GLU A 44 14.69 -8.44 5.50
N THR A 45 14.20 -9.46 4.78
CA THR A 45 13.72 -9.32 3.40
C THR A 45 12.58 -8.32 3.28
N VAL A 46 11.63 -8.36 4.22
CA VAL A 46 10.54 -7.37 4.30
C VAL A 46 11.10 -5.96 4.53
N THR A 47 12.04 -5.79 5.45
CA THR A 47 12.67 -4.49 5.74
C THR A 47 13.38 -3.93 4.51
N LYS A 48 14.16 -4.75 3.78
CA LYS A 48 14.82 -4.38 2.53
C LYS A 48 13.81 -3.97 1.46
N THR A 49 12.74 -4.75 1.29
CA THR A 49 11.66 -4.45 0.34
C THR A 49 11.05 -3.08 0.62
N TRP A 50 10.77 -2.76 1.89
CA TRP A 50 10.26 -1.45 2.29
C TRP A 50 11.29 -0.32 2.18
N ALA A 51 12.58 -0.65 2.17
CA ALA A 51 13.67 0.27 1.85
C ALA A 51 13.93 0.39 0.33
N ASN A 52 13.00 -0.07 -0.51
CA ASN A 52 13.09 -0.05 -1.98
C ASN A 52 14.15 -1.01 -2.56
N GLU A 53 14.63 -1.97 -1.78
CA GLU A 53 15.51 -3.06 -2.21
C GLU A 53 14.67 -4.31 -2.48
N VAL A 54 14.02 -4.34 -3.65
CA VAL A 54 13.10 -5.42 -4.04
C VAL A 54 13.86 -6.52 -4.77
N GLU A 55 14.05 -7.67 -4.12
CA GLU A 55 14.65 -8.86 -4.72
C GLU A 55 13.60 -9.71 -5.43
N ASP A 56 13.93 -10.19 -6.62
CA ASP A 56 13.01 -11.02 -7.39
C ASP A 56 13.08 -12.49 -6.97
N THR A 57 12.33 -12.85 -5.93
CA THR A 57 12.23 -14.24 -5.42
C THR A 57 10.79 -14.76 -5.43
N PRO A 58 10.57 -16.07 -5.65
CA PRO A 58 9.23 -16.65 -5.60
C PRO A 58 8.48 -16.37 -4.28
N GLU A 59 9.19 -16.39 -3.16
CA GLU A 59 8.65 -16.13 -1.82
C GLU A 59 8.20 -14.68 -1.69
N LEU A 60 9.01 -13.73 -2.18
CA LEU A 60 8.64 -12.31 -2.12
C LEU A 60 7.46 -11.99 -3.03
N ARG A 61 7.42 -12.55 -4.25
CA ARG A 61 6.28 -12.37 -5.17
C ARG A 61 4.97 -12.82 -4.52
N LYS A 62 4.96 -14.01 -3.91
CA LYS A 62 3.77 -14.53 -3.22
C LYS A 62 3.41 -13.73 -1.97
N PHE A 63 4.40 -13.27 -1.21
CA PHE A 63 4.19 -12.36 -0.09
C PHE A 63 3.53 -11.05 -0.52
N LEU A 64 4.01 -10.43 -1.60
CA LEU A 64 3.44 -9.19 -2.14
C LEU A 64 2.01 -9.41 -2.67
N LEU A 65 1.75 -10.55 -3.33
CA LEU A 65 0.39 -10.93 -3.73
C LEU A 65 -0.52 -11.07 -2.50
N CYS A 66 -0.11 -11.83 -1.48
CA CYS A 66 -0.86 -12.00 -0.23
C CYS A 66 -1.18 -10.64 0.42
N LEU A 67 -0.20 -9.74 0.52
CA LEU A 67 -0.43 -8.39 1.03
C LEU A 67 -1.46 -7.63 0.18
N SER A 68 -1.33 -7.70 -1.13
CA SER A 68 -2.18 -6.97 -2.06
C SER A 68 -3.63 -7.46 -2.00
N GLU A 69 -3.86 -8.77 -1.81
CA GLU A 69 -5.19 -9.35 -1.65
C GLU A 69 -5.81 -8.98 -0.28
N ASN A 70 -5.05 -9.15 0.80
CA ASN A 70 -5.55 -8.88 2.16
C ASN A 70 -5.71 -7.37 2.45
N LYS A 71 -4.98 -6.51 1.74
CA LYS A 71 -5.19 -5.05 1.74
C LYS A 71 -6.18 -4.60 0.67
N HIS A 72 -6.79 -5.53 -0.06
CA HIS A 72 -7.76 -5.29 -1.12
C HIS A 72 -7.27 -4.32 -2.21
N LEU A 73 -5.96 -4.32 -2.48
CA LEU A 73 -5.31 -3.62 -3.60
C LEU A 73 -5.45 -4.41 -4.90
N TYR A 74 -5.53 -5.74 -4.79
CA TYR A 74 -5.59 -6.66 -5.92
C TYR A 74 -6.72 -7.67 -5.72
N HIS A 75 -7.40 -8.00 -6.81
CA HIS A 75 -8.27 -9.18 -6.91
C HIS A 75 -8.04 -9.86 -8.25
N ALA A 76 -8.08 -11.19 -8.30
CA ALA A 76 -7.88 -11.95 -9.53
C ALA A 76 -8.81 -11.53 -10.68
N ASP A 77 -10.06 -11.20 -10.37
CA ASP A 77 -11.08 -10.85 -11.36
C ASP A 77 -10.97 -9.41 -11.89
N THR A 78 -10.53 -8.47 -11.04
CA THR A 78 -10.53 -7.03 -11.35
C THR A 78 -9.15 -6.41 -11.49
N GLY A 79 -8.09 -7.17 -11.19
CA GLY A 79 -6.72 -6.68 -11.17
C GLY A 79 -6.44 -5.71 -10.02
N PHE A 80 -5.42 -4.88 -10.22
CA PHE A 80 -4.96 -3.89 -9.25
C PHE A 80 -5.86 -2.64 -9.22
N LYS A 81 -6.09 -2.10 -8.03
CA LYS A 81 -6.80 -0.84 -7.76
C LYS A 81 -5.78 0.25 -7.49
N ALA A 82 -5.51 1.08 -8.50
CA ALA A 82 -4.45 2.10 -8.45
C ALA A 82 -4.67 3.14 -7.34
N ASP A 83 -5.90 3.57 -7.12
CA ASP A 83 -6.33 4.48 -6.05
C ASP A 83 -5.97 3.93 -4.65
N ARG A 84 -6.19 2.64 -4.45
CA ARG A 84 -5.86 1.98 -3.18
C ARG A 84 -4.36 1.82 -3.00
N LEU A 85 -3.62 1.55 -4.09
CA LEU A 85 -2.17 1.50 -4.04
C LEU A 85 -1.57 2.86 -3.66
N GLN A 86 -2.10 3.97 -4.21
CA GLN A 86 -1.70 5.32 -3.80
C GLN A 86 -1.92 5.56 -2.31
N TYR A 87 -3.07 5.16 -1.77
CA TYR A 87 -3.34 5.26 -0.33
C TYR A 87 -2.27 4.51 0.49
N VAL A 88 -1.91 3.28 0.10
CA VAL A 88 -0.89 2.50 0.80
C VAL A 88 0.49 3.12 0.70
N LEU A 89 0.89 3.63 -0.47
CA LEU A 89 2.16 4.32 -0.65
C LEU A 89 2.27 5.54 0.28
N LYS A 90 1.18 6.29 0.42
CA LYS A 90 1.11 7.45 1.31
C LYS A 90 1.17 7.05 2.79
N GLU A 91 0.36 6.09 3.21
CA GLU A 91 0.26 5.74 4.63
C GLU A 91 1.47 4.97 5.14
N LYS A 92 1.96 3.98 4.37
CA LYS A 92 3.01 3.04 4.80
C LYS A 92 4.40 3.51 4.41
N SER A 93 4.57 3.94 3.15
CA SER A 93 5.88 4.33 2.61
C SER A 93 6.15 5.83 2.74
N LYS A 94 5.16 6.62 3.20
CA LYS A 94 5.26 8.08 3.27
C LYS A 94 5.59 8.69 1.91
N LEU A 95 5.02 8.13 0.85
CA LEU A 95 5.19 8.59 -0.53
C LEU A 95 3.87 9.11 -1.09
N ASN A 96 3.87 10.34 -1.58
CA ASN A 96 2.81 10.90 -2.40
C ASN A 96 3.25 10.85 -3.86
N CYS A 97 2.76 9.86 -4.61
CA CYS A 97 3.10 9.65 -6.01
C CYS A 97 2.08 10.32 -6.93
N LYS A 98 2.52 10.77 -8.11
CA LYS A 98 1.61 11.25 -9.16
C LYS A 98 0.65 10.14 -9.60
N ASP A 99 -0.63 10.48 -9.74
CA ASP A 99 -1.67 9.50 -10.03
C ASP A 99 -1.44 8.77 -11.36
N ASP A 100 -1.08 9.52 -12.40
CA ASP A 100 -0.79 9.01 -13.74
C ASP A 100 0.39 8.03 -13.77
N PHE A 101 1.37 8.23 -12.91
CA PHE A 101 2.49 7.31 -12.74
C PHE A 101 2.05 5.98 -12.13
N VAL A 102 1.28 6.01 -11.04
CA VAL A 102 0.81 4.78 -10.38
C VAL A 102 -0.16 4.01 -11.29
N GLU A 103 -1.10 4.71 -11.93
CA GLU A 103 -1.99 4.13 -12.94
C GLU A 103 -1.21 3.56 -14.13
N GLY A 104 -0.16 4.26 -14.57
CA GLY A 104 0.75 3.79 -15.62
C GLY A 104 1.40 2.44 -15.27
N CYS A 105 1.91 2.31 -14.04
CA CYS A 105 2.49 1.04 -13.56
C CYS A 105 1.47 -0.10 -13.53
N VAL A 106 0.26 0.17 -13.01
CA VAL A 106 -0.82 -0.83 -12.97
C VAL A 106 -1.24 -1.26 -14.38
N ASN A 107 -1.43 -0.30 -15.28
CA ASN A 107 -1.86 -0.57 -16.64
C ASN A 107 -0.80 -1.31 -17.47
N ALA A 108 0.49 -1.05 -17.22
CA ALA A 108 1.59 -1.74 -17.89
C ALA A 108 1.66 -3.24 -17.53
N ALA A 109 1.22 -3.61 -16.32
CA ALA A 109 1.27 -4.98 -15.82
C ALA A 109 -0.06 -5.76 -15.97
N LYS A 110 -1.14 -5.14 -16.44
CA LYS A 110 -2.51 -5.71 -16.38
C LYS A 110 -2.70 -7.08 -17.02
N ASP A 111 -1.89 -7.41 -18.03
CA ASP A 111 -1.95 -8.67 -18.78
C ASP A 111 -0.89 -9.69 -18.33
N VAL A 112 -0.07 -9.34 -17.33
CA VAL A 112 0.98 -10.21 -16.79
C VAL A 112 0.35 -11.36 -16.01
N LYS A 113 0.86 -12.57 -16.27
CA LYS A 113 0.54 -13.79 -15.51
C LYS A 113 1.84 -14.54 -15.20
N PRO A 114 1.90 -15.27 -14.07
CA PRO A 114 0.84 -15.43 -13.06
C PRO A 114 0.64 -14.18 -12.20
N ASP A 115 -0.39 -14.18 -11.34
CA ASP A 115 -0.82 -12.98 -10.59
C ASP A 115 0.28 -12.42 -9.68
N GLU A 116 1.11 -13.29 -9.09
CA GLU A 116 2.26 -12.88 -8.30
C GLU A 116 3.33 -12.15 -9.12
N ALA A 117 3.44 -12.43 -10.43
CA ALA A 117 4.33 -11.70 -11.33
C ALA A 117 3.76 -10.31 -11.66
N LEU A 118 2.45 -10.21 -11.87
CA LEU A 118 1.77 -8.92 -12.07
C LEU A 118 1.99 -8.01 -10.86
N VAL A 119 1.73 -8.50 -9.66
CA VAL A 119 1.90 -7.71 -8.43
C VAL A 119 3.34 -7.25 -8.23
N PHE A 120 4.29 -8.14 -8.53
CA PHE A 120 5.70 -7.83 -8.47
C PHE A 120 6.11 -6.75 -9.47
N ASP A 121 5.63 -6.85 -10.72
CA ASP A 121 5.93 -5.88 -11.78
C ASP A 121 5.38 -4.49 -11.45
N VAL A 122 4.16 -4.40 -10.89
CA VAL A 122 3.62 -3.12 -10.39
C VAL A 122 4.50 -2.54 -9.29
N THR A 123 4.88 -3.36 -8.31
CA THR A 123 5.73 -2.94 -7.19
C THR A 123 7.09 -2.44 -7.69
N LYS A 124 7.73 -3.18 -8.58
CA LYS A 124 9.02 -2.83 -9.18
C LYS A 124 8.95 -1.55 -10.01
N CYS A 125 7.86 -1.36 -10.77
CA CYS A 125 7.63 -0.14 -11.54
C CYS A 125 7.54 1.09 -10.62
N VAL A 126 6.73 1.01 -9.56
CA VAL A 126 6.59 2.09 -8.58
C VAL A 126 7.92 2.41 -7.91
N VAL A 127 8.64 1.39 -7.43
CA VAL A 127 9.95 1.55 -6.78
C VAL A 127 10.98 2.20 -7.72
N ALA A 128 11.04 1.76 -8.97
CA ALA A 128 11.99 2.30 -9.94
C ALA A 128 11.74 3.78 -10.27
N GLY A 129 10.47 4.18 -10.40
CA GLY A 129 10.09 5.57 -10.70
C GLY A 129 9.87 6.46 -9.49
N ALA A 130 9.95 5.93 -8.27
CA ALA A 130 9.58 6.65 -7.05
C ALA A 130 10.34 7.98 -6.87
N LYS A 131 11.63 8.02 -7.22
CA LYS A 131 12.47 9.23 -7.08
C LYS A 131 12.03 10.38 -7.99
N GLU A 132 11.40 10.08 -9.11
CA GLU A 132 11.04 11.04 -10.16
C GLU A 132 9.56 11.44 -10.09
N HIS A 133 8.74 10.53 -9.57
CA HIS A 133 7.28 10.63 -9.62
C HIS A 133 6.62 10.70 -8.23
N CYS A 134 7.38 10.58 -7.14
CA CYS A 134 6.85 10.65 -5.79
C CYS A 134 7.62 11.64 -4.91
N GLU A 135 6.89 12.21 -3.96
CA GLU A 135 7.42 13.10 -2.92
C GLU A 135 7.25 12.45 -1.55
N ASN A 136 8.21 12.67 -0.64
CA ASN A 136 8.05 12.22 0.73
C ASN A 136 6.99 13.08 1.44
N VAL A 137 6.12 12.45 2.22
CA VAL A 137 5.12 13.11 3.05
C VAL A 137 5.54 13.00 4.52
N GLU A 138 5.60 14.12 5.22
CA GLU A 138 5.94 14.17 6.66
C GLU A 138 4.85 13.57 7.54
#